data_AF-A0A7R9QJB3-F1
#
_entry.id   AF-A0A7R9QJB3-F1
#
_cell.length_a   1.000
_cell.length_b   1.000
_cell.length_c   1.000
_cell.angle_alpha   90.00
_cell.angle_beta   90.00
_cell.angle_gamma   90.00
#
_symmetry.space_group_name_H-M   'P 1'
#
loop_
_entity.id
_entity.type
_entity.pdbx_description
1 polymer ?
#
loop_
_entity_poly.entity_id
_entity_poly.type
_entity_poly.pdbx_seq_one_letter_code
_entity_poly.pdbx_strand_id
1 'polypeptide(L)' 'MELYKLSGRKSGGVCLKCRHNTAGRHCHYCKEGYYRDASKPIAHRKACKLKT' A
#
# COMPACT_ATOMS: atom_id res chain seq x y z
N MET A 1 -2.23 5.95 -18.42
CA MET A 1 -3.25 5.04 -19.03
C MET A 1 -2.78 3.59 -19.19
N GLU A 2 -1.47 3.31 -19.20
CA GLU A 2 -0.93 1.96 -19.44
C GLU A 2 -1.44 0.91 -18.45
N LEU A 3 -1.37 1.21 -17.14
CA LEU A 3 -1.86 0.30 -16.10
C LEU A 3 -3.35 -0.06 -16.25
N TYR A 4 -4.17 0.89 -16.73
CA TYR A 4 -5.58 0.63 -17.00
C TYR A 4 -5.75 -0.39 -18.13
N LYS A 5 -5.01 -0.22 -19.23
CA LYS A 5 -5.04 -1.16 -20.36
C LYS A 5 -4.55 -2.55 -19.94
N LEU A 6 -3.41 -2.64 -19.25
CA LEU A 6 -2.84 -3.89 -18.75
C LEU A 6 -3.76 -4.63 -17.77
N SER A 7 -4.57 -3.89 -17.00
CA SER A 7 -5.56 -4.48 -16.09
C SER A 7 -6.83 -5.02 -16.78
N GLY A 8 -6.87 -5.06 -18.11
CA GLY A 8 -8.09 -5.41 -18.86
C GLY A 8 -9.18 -4.35 -18.72
N ARG A 9 -8.79 -3.06 -18.71
CA ARG A 9 -9.71 -1.92 -18.51
C ARG A 9 -10.46 -1.93 -17.17
N LYS A 10 -9.87 -2.53 -16.12
CA LYS A 10 -10.47 -2.60 -14.76
C LYS A 10 -10.00 -1.49 -13.82
N SER A 11 -8.70 -1.21 -13.76
CA SER A 11 -8.14 -0.18 -12.86
C SER A 11 -6.79 0.35 -13.35
N GLY A 12 -6.64 1.68 -13.37
CA GLY A 12 -5.39 2.38 -13.70
C GLY A 12 -4.86 3.32 -12.63
N GLY A 13 -5.60 3.48 -11.52
CA GLY A 13 -5.27 4.44 -10.47
C GLY A 13 -3.99 4.06 -9.73
N VAL A 14 -3.21 5.07 -9.35
CA VAL A 14 -2.02 4.94 -8.50
C VAL A 14 -2.16 5.95 -7.38
N CYS A 15 -2.10 5.49 -6.14
CA CYS A 15 -2.11 6.38 -4.99
C CYS A 15 -0.82 7.21 -4.94
N LEU A 16 -0.96 8.49 -4.63
CA LEU A 16 0.18 9.38 -4.43
C LEU A 16 0.42 9.58 -2.94
N LYS A 17 1.71 9.67 -2.55
CA LYS A 17 2.14 9.97 -1.17
C LYS A 17 1.46 9.07 -0.12
N CYS A 18 1.71 7.77 -0.20
CA CYS A 18 1.21 6.81 0.79
C CYS A 18 1.56 7.24 2.22
N ARG A 19 0.55 7.30 3.08
CA ARG A 19 0.68 7.65 4.51
C ARG A 19 0.86 6.38 5.35
N HIS A 20 1.04 6.56 6.66
CA HIS A 20 0.98 5.44 7.62
C HIS A 20 2.05 4.36 7.40
N ASN A 21 3.18 4.73 6.80
CA ASN A 21 4.29 3.82 6.48
C ASN A 21 3.88 2.65 5.55
N THR A 22 2.87 2.88 4.72
CA THR A 22 2.48 1.99 3.64
C THR A 22 3.18 2.37 2.33
N ALA A 23 3.19 1.45 1.38
CA ALA A 23 3.79 1.56 0.06
C ALA A 23 3.02 0.72 -0.96
N GLY A 24 3.42 0.87 -2.22
CA GLY A 24 2.79 0.21 -3.37
C GLY A 24 1.67 1.03 -4.00
N ARG A 25 1.23 0.58 -5.18
CA ARG A 25 0.24 1.26 -6.03
C ARG A 25 -1.05 1.66 -5.31
N HIS A 26 -1.48 0.84 -4.35
CA HIS A 26 -2.68 1.06 -3.53
C HIS A 26 -2.36 1.21 -2.03
N CYS A 27 -1.12 1.54 -1.67
CA CYS A 27 -0.70 1.65 -0.27
C CYS A 27 -1.03 0.37 0.55
N HIS A 28 -0.84 -0.80 -0.04
CA HIS A 28 -1.38 -2.09 0.44
C HIS A 28 -0.33 -3.00 1.10
N TYR A 29 0.93 -2.56 1.16
CA TYR A 29 1.98 -3.23 1.93
C TYR A 29 2.80 -2.20 2.72
N CYS A 30 3.62 -2.65 3.66
CA CYS A 30 4.45 -1.75 4.46
C CYS A 30 5.71 -1.35 3.72
N LYS A 31 6.10 -0.07 3.82
CA LYS A 31 7.35 0.42 3.24
C LYS A 31 8.55 -0.32 3.86
N GLU A 32 9.68 -0.28 3.16
CA GLU A 32 10.93 -0.81 3.67
C GLU A 32 11.29 -0.21 5.04
N GLY A 33 11.90 -1.03 5.91
CA GLY A 33 12.11 -0.70 7.33
C GLY A 33 10.88 -0.87 8.23
N TYR A 34 9.71 -1.23 7.69
CA TYR A 34 8.50 -1.49 8.46
C TYR A 34 7.97 -2.91 8.22
N TYR A 35 7.42 -3.53 9.26
CA TYR A 35 6.75 -4.82 9.18
C TYR A 35 5.23 -4.67 9.34
N ARG A 36 4.49 -5.65 8.80
CA ARG A 36 3.03 -5.71 8.84
C ARG A 36 2.54 -6.25 10.19
N ASP A 37 1.75 -5.46 10.91
CA ASP A 37 1.06 -5.89 12.13
C ASP A 37 -0.21 -6.69 11.78
N ALA A 38 -0.11 -8.03 11.72
CA ALA A 38 -1.21 -8.90 11.33
C ALA A 38 -2.47 -8.76 12.20
N SER A 39 -2.38 -8.21 13.42
CA SER A 39 -3.54 -7.98 14.30
C SER A 39 -4.46 -6.83 13.84
N LYS A 40 -4.06 -6.06 12.83
CA LYS A 40 -4.79 -4.89 12.33
C LYS A 40 -5.07 -5.04 10.85
N PRO A 41 -6.19 -4.53 10.30
CA PRO A 41 -6.37 -4.47 8.86
C PRO A 41 -5.34 -3.52 8.22
N ILE A 42 -4.99 -3.73 6.94
CA ILE A 42 -3.97 -2.91 6.25
C ILE A 42 -4.35 -1.43 6.18
N ALA A 43 -5.64 -1.11 6.13
CA ALA A 43 -6.15 0.26 6.12
C ALA A 43 -5.95 1.00 7.47
N HIS A 44 -5.62 0.28 8.55
CA HIS A 44 -5.43 0.90 9.86
C HIS A 44 -4.16 1.78 9.88
N ARG A 45 -4.24 2.97 10.48
CA ARG A 45 -3.13 3.95 10.58
C ARG A 45 -1.82 3.38 11.16
N LYS A 46 -1.92 2.36 12.01
CA LYS A 46 -0.80 1.66 12.66
C LYS A 46 -0.58 0.23 12.15
N ALA A 47 -1.03 -0.09 10.93
CA ALA A 47 -0.86 -1.41 10.33
C ALA A 47 0.61 -1.75 10.03
N CYS A 48 1.48 -0.73 9.92
CA CYS A 48 2.90 -0.87 9.67
C CYS A 48 3.71 -0.34 10.86
N LYS A 49 4.52 -1.22 11.46
CA LYS A 49 5.37 -0.94 12.63
C LYS A 49 6.84 -0.93 12.23
N LEU A 50 7.65 -0.09 12.86
CA LEU A 50 9.09 -0.03 12.59
C LEU A 50 9.72 -1.38 12.94
N LYS A 51 10.58 -1.89 12.06
CA LYS A 51 11.46 -3.01 12.38
C LYS A 51 12.55 -2.45 13.29
N THR A 52 12.44 -2.74 14.59
CA THR A 52 13.53 -2.51 15.55
C THR A 52 14.71 -3.40 15.24
#